data_AF-A0A7S1PL33-F1
#
_entry.id   AF-A0A7S1PL33-F1
#
_cell.length_a   1.000
_cell.length_b   1.000
_cell.length_c   1.000
_cell.angle_alpha   90.00
_cell.angle_beta   90.00
_cell.angle_gamma   90.00
#
_symmetry.space_group_name_H-M   'P 1'
#
loop_
_entity.id
_entity.type
_entity.pdbx_description
1 polymer ?
#
loop_
_entity_poly.entity_id
_entity_poly.type
_entity_poly.pdbx_seq_one_letter_code
_entity_poly.pdbx_strand_id
1 'polypeptide(L)'
;FAPMMLDAQMGKDPDPEAVKPIAQEMLETNDIWKVCLARMRLAPDFQGLEFYKMTQASLARNNLTLELLQELMAWQMEGMVAFCEKRPPPPPPAGVPPELLAGVMGGGGPNLAQMAGATGAAIKAQPFDMDALKSDVVRDELKRLTQDHEQLIKMGESYGTFDPAGKALYLDQVEAVESRWEIAMARFKLMGQLNPEYVREAELYLQQVSMTPNEFRDLLKEAHNLMRADAEREALTR
;
A
#
# COMPACT_ATOMS: atom_id res chain seq x y z
N PHE A 1 22.40 2.25 5.61
CA PHE A 1 21.46 2.89 6.55
C PHE A 1 21.78 2.64 8.01
N ALA A 2 21.62 1.42 8.54
CA ALA A 2 21.84 1.13 9.98
C ALA A 2 23.23 1.53 10.55
N PRO A 3 24.37 1.36 9.84
CA PRO A 3 25.68 1.75 10.37
C PRO A 3 25.85 3.27 10.50
N MET A 4 25.32 4.01 9.53
CA MET A 4 25.44 5.47 9.41
C MET A 4 24.58 6.19 10.46
N MET A 5 23.42 5.61 10.79
CA MET A 5 22.58 6.06 11.90
C MET A 5 23.22 5.78 13.27
N LEU A 6 23.94 4.66 13.38
CA LEU A 6 24.70 4.31 14.59
C LEU A 6 25.87 5.29 14.82
N ASP A 7 26.58 5.67 13.76
CA ASP A 7 27.68 6.66 13.83
C ASP A 7 27.17 8.06 14.21
N ALA A 8 26.05 8.49 13.62
CA ALA A 8 25.39 9.74 13.99
C ALA A 8 24.87 9.75 15.44
N GLN A 9 24.32 8.62 15.93
CA GLN A 9 23.93 8.46 17.34
C GLN A 9 25.14 8.42 18.30
N MET A 10 26.31 8.01 17.82
CA MET A 10 27.57 7.99 18.58
C MET A 10 28.37 9.29 18.47
N GLY A 11 27.83 10.34 17.83
CA GLY A 11 28.49 11.64 17.70
C GLY A 11 29.70 11.63 16.75
N LYS A 12 29.77 10.66 15.82
CA LYS A 12 30.77 10.61 14.77
C LYS A 12 30.15 11.07 13.46
N ASP A 13 30.82 12.00 12.78
CA ASP A 13 30.41 12.36 11.43
C ASP A 13 30.64 11.15 10.50
N PRO A 14 29.59 10.67 9.80
CA PRO A 14 29.73 9.55 8.88
C PRO A 14 30.67 9.90 7.72
N ASP A 15 31.48 8.95 7.28
CA ASP A 15 32.44 9.15 6.18
C ASP A 15 31.72 9.50 4.86
N PRO A 16 31.90 10.71 4.30
CA PRO A 16 31.25 11.14 3.06
C PRO A 16 31.40 10.16 1.89
N GLU A 17 32.55 9.49 1.77
CA GLU A 17 32.78 8.51 0.69
C GLU A 17 31.97 7.23 0.87
N ALA A 18 31.62 6.87 2.11
CA ALA A 18 30.71 5.77 2.41
C ALA A 18 29.23 6.15 2.21
N VAL A 19 28.88 7.44 2.35
CA VAL A 19 27.51 7.95 2.16
C VAL A 19 27.15 8.07 0.69
N LYS A 20 28.11 8.48 -0.14
CA LYS A 20 27.91 8.77 -1.56
C LYS A 20 27.22 7.66 -2.37
N PRO A 21 27.64 6.37 -2.31
CA PRO A 21 26.95 5.31 -3.05
C PRO A 21 25.51 5.10 -2.55
N ILE A 22 25.26 5.27 -1.25
CA ILE A 22 23.93 5.14 -0.65
C ILE A 22 23.01 6.27 -1.14
N ALA A 23 23.51 7.51 -1.16
CA ALA A 23 22.77 8.66 -1.66
C ALA A 23 22.38 8.49 -3.15
N GLN A 24 23.28 7.93 -3.96
CA GLN A 24 23.04 7.63 -5.37
C GLN A 24 21.98 6.53 -5.54
N GLU A 25 22.09 5.41 -4.81
CA GLU A 25 21.12 4.32 -4.85
C GLU A 25 19.71 4.77 -4.43
N MET A 26 19.61 5.66 -3.44
CA MET A 26 18.34 6.24 -3.03
C MET A 26 17.72 7.13 -4.10
N LEU A 27 18.51 7.96 -4.78
CA LEU A 27 18.04 8.80 -5.88
C LEU A 27 17.44 7.94 -7.00
N GLU A 28 18.16 6.89 -7.39
CA GLU A 28 17.69 5.92 -8.40
C GLU A 28 16.39 5.24 -7.96
N THR A 29 16.34 4.77 -6.71
CA THR A 29 15.16 4.11 -6.14
C THR A 29 13.95 5.04 -6.09
N ASN A 30 14.16 6.30 -5.72
CA ASN A 30 13.11 7.31 -5.66
C ASN A 30 12.55 7.65 -7.05
N ASP A 31 13.40 7.71 -8.07
CA ASP A 31 12.95 7.96 -9.45
C ASP A 31 12.14 6.78 -10.00
N ILE A 32 12.58 5.54 -9.74
CA ILE A 32 11.78 4.33 -10.04
C ILE A 32 10.42 4.42 -9.34
N TRP A 33 10.40 4.79 -8.06
CA TRP A 33 9.19 4.89 -7.27
C TRP A 33 8.21 5.95 -7.81
N LYS A 34 8.70 7.14 -8.18
CA LYS A 34 7.88 8.18 -8.83
C LYS A 34 7.23 7.67 -10.11
N VAL A 35 7.98 6.96 -10.94
CA VAL A 35 7.46 6.38 -12.18
C VAL A 35 6.40 5.31 -11.87
N CYS A 36 6.64 4.44 -10.89
CA CYS A 36 5.66 3.45 -10.45
C CYS A 36 4.37 4.09 -9.96
N LEU A 37 4.44 5.09 -9.08
CA LEU A 37 3.25 5.82 -8.61
C LEU A 37 2.50 6.52 -9.73
N ALA A 38 3.20 7.16 -10.66
CA ALA A 38 2.59 7.82 -11.81
C ALA A 38 1.85 6.80 -12.70
N ARG A 39 2.42 5.61 -12.88
CA ARG A 39 1.77 4.50 -13.61
C ARG A 39 0.54 4.00 -12.87
N MET A 40 0.62 3.76 -11.55
CA MET A 40 -0.52 3.25 -10.77
C MET A 40 -1.65 4.27 -10.68
N ARG A 41 -1.34 5.57 -10.60
CA ARG A 41 -2.33 6.66 -10.69
C ARG A 41 -3.14 6.61 -12.00
N LEU A 42 -2.51 6.14 -13.07
CA LEU A 42 -3.10 6.03 -14.41
C LEU A 42 -3.46 4.58 -14.75
N ALA A 43 -3.50 3.68 -13.77
CA ALA A 43 -3.81 2.28 -14.00
C ALA A 43 -5.20 2.16 -14.62
N PRO A 44 -5.35 1.44 -15.75
CA PRO A 44 -6.64 1.20 -16.36
C PRO A 44 -7.43 0.12 -15.62
N ASP A 45 -6.78 -0.73 -14.82
CA ASP A 45 -7.37 -1.80 -14.04
C ASP A 45 -7.67 -1.35 -12.60
N PHE A 46 -8.66 -2.02 -11.99
CA PHE A 46 -9.11 -1.75 -10.64
C PHE A 46 -8.01 -1.97 -9.60
N GLN A 47 -7.28 -3.07 -9.66
CA GLN A 47 -6.31 -3.46 -8.63
C GLN A 47 -5.13 -2.49 -8.55
N GLY A 48 -4.60 -2.06 -9.69
CA GLY A 48 -3.54 -1.05 -9.76
C GLY A 48 -3.99 0.29 -9.18
N LEU A 49 -5.24 0.69 -9.46
CA LEU A 49 -5.80 1.94 -8.93
C LEU A 49 -6.14 1.83 -7.44
N GLU A 50 -6.71 0.71 -7.00
CA GLU A 50 -7.00 0.42 -5.58
C GLU A 50 -5.73 0.50 -4.75
N PHE A 51 -4.63 -0.12 -5.20
CA PHE A 51 -3.34 -0.04 -4.51
C PHE A 51 -2.82 1.40 -4.41
N TYR A 52 -2.95 2.18 -5.48
CA TYR A 52 -2.62 3.61 -5.45
C TYR A 52 -3.46 4.36 -4.41
N LYS A 53 -4.76 4.06 -4.33
CA LYS A 53 -5.70 4.71 -3.40
C LYS A 53 -5.48 4.28 -1.95
N MET A 54 -5.13 3.03 -1.69
CA MET A 54 -4.69 2.57 -0.37
C MET A 54 -3.43 3.30 0.07
N THR A 55 -2.48 3.53 -0.85
CA THR A 55 -1.28 4.31 -0.56
C THR A 55 -1.65 5.75 -0.17
N GLN A 56 -2.58 6.39 -0.89
CA GLN A 56 -3.08 7.72 -0.55
C GLN A 56 -3.79 7.75 0.82
N ALA A 57 -4.67 6.78 1.10
CA ALA A 57 -5.39 6.69 2.36
C ALA A 57 -4.44 6.47 3.55
N SER A 58 -3.43 5.60 3.40
CA SER A 58 -2.42 5.32 4.43
C SER A 58 -1.61 6.57 4.79
N LEU A 59 -1.25 7.37 3.77
CA LEU A 59 -0.61 8.67 3.96
C LEU A 59 -1.54 9.65 4.69
N ALA A 60 -2.80 9.73 4.28
CA ALA A 60 -3.78 10.65 4.86
C ALA A 60 -4.01 10.39 6.36
N ARG A 61 -3.96 9.12 6.82
CA ARG A 61 -4.02 8.78 8.26
C ARG A 61 -2.95 9.45 9.11
N ASN A 62 -1.82 9.79 8.49
CA ASN A 62 -0.69 10.47 9.13
C ASN A 62 -0.63 11.97 8.77
N ASN A 63 -1.72 12.53 8.23
CA ASN A 63 -1.78 13.90 7.70
C ASN A 63 -0.74 14.18 6.60
N LEU A 64 -0.40 13.16 5.82
CA LEU A 64 0.54 13.26 4.70
C LEU A 64 -0.20 13.19 3.38
N THR A 65 0.36 13.86 2.38
CA THR A 65 -0.01 13.68 0.98
C THR A 65 1.12 13.00 0.23
N LEU A 66 0.82 12.49 -0.96
CA LEU A 66 1.83 11.85 -1.80
C LEU A 66 2.85 12.87 -2.31
N GLU A 67 2.37 14.07 -2.64
CA GLU A 67 3.16 15.25 -3.01
C GLU A 67 4.06 15.64 -1.83
N LEU A 68 3.45 15.71 -0.65
CA LEU A 68 4.04 15.69 0.69
C LEU A 68 5.37 14.92 0.75
N LEU A 69 5.19 13.62 0.62
CA LEU A 69 6.24 12.64 0.76
C LEU A 69 7.30 12.75 -0.35
N GLN A 70 6.89 13.07 -1.58
CA GLN A 70 7.82 13.26 -2.70
C GLN A 70 8.78 14.43 -2.44
N GLU A 71 8.27 15.54 -1.91
CA GLU A 71 9.09 16.69 -1.52
C GLU A 71 10.06 16.34 -0.38
N LEU A 72 9.58 15.59 0.62
CA LEU A 72 10.41 15.16 1.75
C LEU A 72 11.53 14.21 1.33
N MET A 73 11.24 13.22 0.47
CA MET A 73 12.27 12.32 -0.04
C MET A 73 13.28 13.06 -0.92
N ALA A 74 12.81 13.96 -1.80
CA ALA A 74 13.69 14.81 -2.60
C ALA A 74 14.63 15.64 -1.70
N TRP A 75 14.08 16.29 -0.67
CA TRP A 75 14.84 17.07 0.30
C TRP A 75 15.86 16.21 1.07
N GLN A 76 15.47 15.02 1.56
CA GLN A 76 16.37 14.13 2.29
C GLN A 76 17.57 13.71 1.43
N MET A 77 17.32 13.28 0.19
CA MET A 77 18.39 12.86 -0.71
C MET A 77 19.29 14.05 -1.11
N GLU A 78 18.71 15.23 -1.34
CA GLU A 78 19.50 16.42 -1.60
C GLU A 78 20.36 16.81 -0.38
N GLY A 79 19.86 16.62 0.84
CA GLY A 79 20.63 16.76 2.07
C GLY A 79 21.81 15.77 2.15
N MET A 80 21.62 14.53 1.72
CA MET A 80 22.70 13.53 1.66
C MET A 80 23.75 13.90 0.61
N VAL A 81 23.34 14.35 -0.58
CA VAL A 81 24.26 14.87 -1.60
C VAL A 81 25.00 16.09 -1.07
N ALA A 82 24.30 17.01 -0.41
CA ALA A 82 24.88 18.21 0.18
C ALA A 82 25.98 17.87 1.20
N PHE A 83 25.72 16.87 2.04
CA PHE A 83 26.68 16.33 3.00
C PHE A 83 27.93 15.78 2.29
N CYS A 84 27.76 14.94 1.26
CA CYS A 84 28.88 14.40 0.48
C CYS A 84 29.72 15.49 -0.20
N GLU A 85 29.07 16.56 -0.66
CA GLU A 85 29.70 17.68 -1.36
C GLU A 85 30.22 18.77 -0.40
N LYS A 86 30.05 18.61 0.92
CA LYS A 86 30.41 19.60 1.96
C LYS A 86 29.76 20.97 1.73
N ARG A 87 28.55 20.98 1.16
CA ARG A 87 27.70 22.17 1.02
C ARG A 87 26.62 22.18 2.12
N PRO A 88 26.09 23.35 2.50
CA PRO A 88 24.99 23.42 3.45
C PRO A 88 23.77 22.65 2.93
N PRO A 89 23.02 21.95 3.81
CA PRO A 89 21.82 21.23 3.41
C PRO A 89 20.73 22.23 2.95
N PRO A 90 19.88 21.83 2.00
CA PRO A 90 18.73 22.63 1.59
C PRO A 90 17.74 22.82 2.76
N PRO A 91 16.98 23.94 2.80
CA PRO A 91 15.94 24.12 3.80
C PRO A 91 14.84 23.05 3.64
N PRO A 92 14.21 22.61 4.74
CA PRO A 92 13.12 21.65 4.67
C PRO A 92 11.90 22.22 3.92
N PRO A 93 11.06 21.36 3.31
CA PRO A 93 9.82 21.79 2.67
C PRO A 93 8.90 22.55 3.65
N ALA A 94 8.21 23.57 3.14
CA ALA A 94 7.34 24.40 3.97
C ALA A 94 6.12 23.60 4.45
N GLY A 95 5.71 23.80 5.70
CA GLY A 95 4.53 23.15 6.28
C GLY A 95 4.76 21.73 6.80
N VAL A 96 6.01 21.26 6.83
CA VAL A 96 6.36 19.96 7.42
C VAL A 96 6.35 20.02 8.95
N PRO A 97 5.58 19.17 9.64
CA PRO A 97 5.64 19.08 11.09
C PRO A 97 7.03 18.57 11.55
N PRO A 98 7.64 19.17 12.59
CA PRO A 98 8.97 18.78 13.09
C PRO A 98 9.11 17.30 13.44
N GLU A 99 8.02 16.67 13.90
CA GLU A 99 7.98 15.25 14.28
C GLU A 99 8.17 14.34 13.06
N LEU A 100 7.54 14.69 11.94
CA LEU A 100 7.70 13.97 10.67
C LEU A 100 9.10 14.15 10.11
N LEU A 101 9.65 15.37 10.22
CA LEU A 101 11.02 15.67 9.80
C LEU A 101 12.02 14.79 10.58
N ALA A 102 11.82 14.66 11.89
CA ALA A 102 12.62 13.78 12.74
C ALA A 102 12.46 12.30 12.38
N GLY A 103 11.26 11.84 12.03
CA GLY A 103 11.01 10.47 11.58
C GLY A 103 11.73 10.12 10.27
N VAL A 104 11.64 11.01 9.27
CA VAL A 104 12.30 10.85 7.96
C VAL A 104 13.83 10.89 8.09
N MET A 105 14.35 11.82 8.90
CA MET A 105 15.79 11.92 9.20
C MET A 105 16.29 10.76 10.08
N GLY A 106 15.40 10.18 10.90
CA GLY A 106 15.64 9.06 11.79
C GLY A 106 15.58 7.68 11.14
N GLY A 107 15.46 7.59 9.80
CA GLY A 107 15.34 6.32 9.08
C GLY A 107 14.01 5.58 9.31
N GLY A 108 13.08 6.20 10.03
CA GLY A 108 11.71 5.74 10.30
C GLY A 108 10.69 6.51 9.48
N GLY A 109 11.03 6.87 8.24
CA GLY A 109 10.08 7.47 7.30
C GLY A 109 8.81 6.61 7.20
N PRO A 110 7.66 7.21 6.82
CA PRO A 110 6.39 6.51 6.82
C PRO A 110 6.52 5.21 6.02
N ASN A 111 5.83 4.17 6.49
CA ASN A 111 6.02 2.74 6.16
C ASN A 111 5.78 2.36 4.68
N LEU A 112 5.86 3.32 3.76
CA LEU A 112 5.58 3.20 2.34
C LEU A 112 6.62 2.41 1.56
N ALA A 113 7.90 2.41 1.97
CA ALA A 113 8.87 1.46 1.40
C ALA A 113 8.51 0.02 1.76
N GLN A 114 7.95 -0.21 2.96
CA GLN A 114 7.40 -1.50 3.38
C GLN A 114 6.11 -1.84 2.61
N MET A 115 5.19 -0.90 2.40
CA MET A 115 3.98 -1.15 1.59
C MET A 115 4.31 -1.38 0.10
N ALA A 116 5.27 -0.64 -0.46
CA ALA A 116 5.76 -0.86 -1.81
C ALA A 116 6.52 -2.20 -1.93
N GLY A 117 7.30 -2.59 -0.92
CA GLY A 117 7.96 -3.90 -0.84
C GLY A 117 7.01 -5.07 -0.59
N ALA A 118 5.89 -4.84 0.12
CA ALA A 118 4.86 -5.83 0.39
C ALA A 118 4.07 -6.23 -0.88
N THR A 119 4.14 -5.46 -1.96
CA THR A 119 3.60 -5.87 -3.28
C THR A 119 4.23 -7.16 -3.82
N GLY A 120 5.44 -7.51 -3.36
CA GLY A 120 6.09 -8.78 -3.69
C GLY A 120 5.68 -9.96 -2.81
N ALA A 121 5.05 -9.71 -1.66
CA ALA A 121 4.58 -10.74 -0.74
C ALA A 121 3.15 -11.15 -1.09
N ALA A 122 2.97 -11.73 -2.28
CA ALA A 122 1.69 -12.32 -2.64
C ALA A 122 1.37 -13.48 -1.70
N ILE A 123 0.19 -13.45 -1.06
CA ILE A 123 -0.40 -14.63 -0.42
C ILE A 123 -0.70 -15.61 -1.56
N LYS A 124 -0.01 -16.73 -1.58
CA LYS A 124 -0.09 -17.74 -2.65
C LYS A 124 -1.00 -18.90 -2.24
N ALA A 125 -1.03 -19.20 -0.96
CA ALA A 125 -1.87 -20.25 -0.43
C ALA A 125 -3.36 -19.89 -0.62
N GLN A 126 -4.15 -20.89 -0.99
CA GLN A 126 -5.60 -20.74 -1.01
C GLN A 126 -6.13 -20.76 0.44
N PRO A 127 -7.14 -19.93 0.76
CA PRO A 127 -7.66 -19.82 2.13
C PRO A 127 -8.36 -21.08 2.64
N PHE A 128 -8.84 -21.93 1.73
CA PHE A 128 -9.58 -23.15 2.04
C PHE A 128 -9.13 -24.30 1.16
N ASP A 129 -9.20 -25.50 1.72
CA ASP A 129 -9.15 -26.74 0.96
C ASP A 129 -10.60 -27.16 0.64
N MET A 130 -10.98 -27.04 -0.63
CA MET A 130 -12.34 -27.36 -1.11
C MET A 130 -12.70 -28.85 -0.92
N ASP A 131 -11.71 -29.73 -0.96
CA ASP A 131 -11.89 -31.18 -0.87
C ASP A 131 -12.04 -31.62 0.60
N ALA A 132 -11.47 -30.87 1.54
CA ALA A 132 -11.60 -31.10 2.98
C ALA A 132 -12.96 -30.67 3.56
N LEU A 133 -13.79 -29.94 2.80
CA LEU A 133 -15.11 -29.49 3.24
C LEU A 133 -16.13 -30.63 3.24
N LYS A 134 -16.66 -30.96 4.42
CA LYS A 134 -17.62 -32.06 4.61
C LYS A 134 -19.07 -31.73 4.22
N SER A 135 -19.42 -30.45 4.09
CA SER A 135 -20.78 -30.01 3.80
C SER A 135 -20.89 -29.56 2.35
N ASP A 136 -21.74 -30.24 1.57
CA ASP A 136 -21.98 -29.91 0.16
C ASP A 136 -22.55 -28.48 0.00
N VAL A 137 -23.42 -28.06 0.92
CA VAL A 137 -23.98 -26.70 0.93
C VAL A 137 -22.89 -25.65 1.13
N VAL A 138 -21.95 -25.88 2.05
CA VAL A 138 -20.84 -24.96 2.31
C VAL A 138 -19.86 -24.93 1.14
N ARG A 139 -19.62 -26.09 0.49
CA ARG A 139 -18.80 -26.20 -0.70
C ARG A 139 -19.40 -25.43 -1.88
N ASP A 140 -20.72 -25.54 -2.08
CA ASP A 140 -21.44 -24.80 -3.13
C ASP A 140 -21.45 -23.30 -2.87
N GLU A 141 -21.65 -22.87 -1.61
CA GLU A 141 -21.56 -21.45 -1.21
C GLU A 141 -20.18 -20.87 -1.52
N LEU A 142 -19.12 -21.58 -1.13
CA LEU A 142 -17.74 -21.14 -1.37
C LEU A 142 -17.38 -21.14 -2.86
N LYS A 143 -17.83 -22.14 -3.62
CA LYS A 143 -17.64 -22.19 -5.07
C LYS A 143 -18.27 -20.99 -5.76
N ARG A 144 -19.51 -20.62 -5.38
CA ARG A 144 -20.17 -19.42 -5.91
C ARG A 144 -19.42 -18.15 -5.53
N LEU A 145 -18.98 -18.03 -4.28
CA LEU A 145 -18.20 -16.88 -3.81
C LEU A 145 -16.90 -16.71 -4.59
N THR A 146 -16.15 -17.78 -4.84
CA THR A 146 -14.94 -17.75 -5.67
C THR A 146 -15.26 -17.34 -7.10
N GLN A 147 -16.32 -17.90 -7.71
CA GLN A 147 -16.73 -17.54 -9.07
C GLN A 147 -17.15 -16.07 -9.20
N ASP A 148 -17.90 -15.55 -8.23
CA ASP A 148 -18.32 -14.15 -8.20
C ASP A 148 -17.10 -13.22 -8.08
N HIS A 149 -16.15 -13.58 -7.21
CA HIS A 149 -14.90 -12.83 -7.05
C HIS A 149 -14.03 -12.86 -8.32
N GLU A 150 -13.86 -14.02 -8.96
CA GLU A 150 -13.10 -14.15 -10.21
C GLU A 150 -13.71 -13.32 -11.35
N GLN A 151 -15.05 -13.34 -11.47
CA GLN A 151 -15.75 -12.52 -12.46
C GLN A 151 -15.56 -11.02 -12.21
N LEU A 152 -15.59 -10.63 -10.93
CA LEU A 152 -15.38 -9.24 -10.53
C LEU A 152 -13.95 -8.77 -10.81
N ILE A 153 -12.93 -9.59 -10.50
CA ILE A 153 -11.53 -9.34 -10.88
C ILE A 153 -11.41 -9.09 -12.38
N LYS A 154 -11.98 -9.99 -13.18
CA LYS A 154 -11.93 -9.91 -14.65
C LYS A 154 -12.62 -8.65 -15.18
N MET A 155 -13.76 -8.28 -14.62
CA MET A 155 -14.44 -7.03 -14.97
C MET A 155 -13.59 -5.81 -14.59
N GLY A 156 -12.88 -5.89 -13.46
CA GLY A 156 -11.98 -4.86 -12.95
C GLY A 156 -10.79 -4.54 -13.86
N GLU A 157 -10.36 -5.48 -14.71
CA GLU A 157 -9.29 -5.25 -15.71
C GLU A 157 -9.63 -4.08 -16.66
N SER A 158 -10.91 -3.77 -16.83
CA SER A 158 -11.42 -2.69 -17.69
C SER A 158 -11.99 -1.50 -16.94
N TYR A 159 -11.77 -1.39 -15.63
CA TYR A 159 -12.37 -0.39 -14.74
C TYR A 159 -12.22 1.05 -15.24
N GLY A 160 -11.07 1.41 -15.80
CA GLY A 160 -10.79 2.73 -16.36
C GLY A 160 -11.69 3.13 -17.53
N THR A 161 -12.38 2.17 -18.16
CA THR A 161 -13.33 2.42 -19.26
C THR A 161 -14.75 2.72 -18.77
N PHE A 162 -15.04 2.48 -17.49
CA PHE A 162 -16.38 2.69 -16.94
C PHE A 162 -16.69 4.18 -16.86
N ASP A 163 -17.97 4.50 -17.06
CA ASP A 163 -18.48 5.82 -16.74
C ASP A 163 -18.57 6.00 -15.21
N PRO A 164 -18.75 7.23 -14.71
CA PRO A 164 -18.83 7.48 -13.27
C PRO A 164 -19.85 6.62 -12.52
N ALA A 165 -21.03 6.38 -13.11
CA ALA A 165 -22.05 5.53 -12.52
C ALA A 165 -21.63 4.05 -12.48
N GLY A 166 -21.02 3.55 -13.55
CA GLY A 166 -20.46 2.20 -13.62
C GLY A 166 -19.33 1.98 -12.63
N LYS A 167 -18.46 2.98 -12.39
CA LYS A 167 -17.41 2.93 -11.36
C LYS A 167 -18.00 2.78 -9.95
N ALA A 168 -19.00 3.59 -9.61
CA ALA A 168 -19.67 3.49 -8.32
C ALA A 168 -20.36 2.13 -8.12
N LEU A 169 -21.07 1.63 -9.14
CA LEU A 169 -21.73 0.33 -9.08
C LEU A 169 -20.74 -0.84 -9.01
N TYR A 170 -19.59 -0.74 -9.67
CA TYR A 170 -18.52 -1.72 -9.55
C TYR A 170 -17.98 -1.77 -8.10
N LEU A 171 -17.74 -0.62 -7.48
CA LEU A 171 -17.31 -0.53 -6.08
C LEU A 171 -18.35 -1.15 -5.13
N ASP A 172 -19.64 -0.95 -5.36
CA ASP A 172 -20.71 -1.61 -4.58
C ASP A 172 -20.63 -3.14 -4.69
N GLN A 173 -20.31 -3.67 -5.87
CA GLN A 173 -20.14 -5.11 -6.08
C GLN A 173 -18.88 -5.66 -5.40
N VAL A 174 -17.78 -4.89 -5.41
CA VAL A 174 -16.55 -5.22 -4.65
C VAL A 174 -16.86 -5.35 -3.18
N GLU A 175 -17.44 -4.32 -2.57
CA GLU A 175 -17.76 -4.33 -1.14
C GLU A 175 -18.73 -5.46 -0.77
N ALA A 176 -19.69 -5.80 -1.63
CA ALA A 176 -20.61 -6.91 -1.42
C ALA A 176 -19.89 -8.28 -1.43
N VAL A 177 -18.95 -8.49 -2.35
CA VAL A 177 -18.16 -9.73 -2.43
C VAL A 177 -17.18 -9.81 -1.24
N GLU A 178 -16.54 -8.70 -0.87
CA GLU A 178 -15.66 -8.63 0.31
C GLU A 178 -16.39 -8.96 1.61
N SER A 179 -17.60 -8.42 1.80
CA SER A 179 -18.42 -8.73 2.97
C SER A 179 -18.75 -10.21 3.08
N ARG A 180 -19.04 -10.88 1.94
CA ARG A 180 -19.25 -12.33 1.90
C ARG A 180 -17.97 -13.11 2.23
N TRP A 181 -16.82 -12.64 1.75
CA TRP A 181 -15.53 -13.21 2.13
C TRP A 181 -15.24 -13.07 3.62
N GLU A 182 -15.55 -11.92 4.22
CA GLU A 182 -15.38 -11.71 5.67
C GLU A 182 -16.20 -12.73 6.48
N ILE A 183 -17.48 -12.90 6.14
CA ILE A 183 -18.38 -13.85 6.81
C ILE A 183 -17.84 -15.29 6.65
N ALA A 184 -17.41 -15.66 5.45
CA ALA A 184 -16.82 -16.97 5.19
C ALA A 184 -15.56 -17.20 6.04
N MET A 185 -14.59 -16.28 6.00
CA MET A 185 -13.34 -16.36 6.76
C MET A 185 -13.60 -16.47 8.26
N ALA A 186 -14.52 -15.68 8.80
CA ALA A 186 -14.89 -15.72 10.21
C ALA A 186 -15.49 -17.09 10.58
N ARG A 187 -16.40 -17.62 9.75
CA ARG A 187 -17.01 -18.94 9.95
C ARG A 187 -15.95 -20.04 9.97
N PHE A 188 -15.08 -20.08 8.96
CA PHE A 188 -14.04 -21.10 8.83
C PHE A 188 -12.96 -20.99 9.91
N LYS A 189 -12.64 -19.78 10.37
CA LYS A 189 -11.77 -19.57 11.53
C LYS A 189 -12.34 -20.21 12.78
N LEU A 190 -13.63 -20.00 13.06
CA LEU A 190 -14.32 -20.61 14.22
C LEU A 190 -14.39 -22.14 14.12
N MET A 191 -14.48 -22.69 12.92
CA MET A 191 -14.50 -24.13 12.68
C MET A 191 -13.11 -24.78 12.67
N GLY A 192 -12.02 -24.00 12.72
CA GLY A 192 -10.66 -24.51 12.60
C GLY A 192 -10.35 -25.09 11.20
N GLN A 193 -11.01 -24.57 10.16
CA GLN A 193 -10.96 -25.08 8.79
C GLN A 193 -10.18 -24.17 7.82
N LEU A 194 -9.60 -23.08 8.31
CA LEU A 194 -8.70 -22.26 7.50
C LEU A 194 -7.40 -23.01 7.21
N ASN A 195 -6.88 -22.85 5.99
CA ASN A 195 -5.58 -23.36 5.63
C ASN A 195 -4.49 -22.70 6.52
N PRO A 196 -3.71 -23.47 7.30
CA PRO A 196 -2.67 -22.91 8.16
C PRO A 196 -1.58 -22.14 7.39
N GLU A 197 -1.29 -22.55 6.16
CA GLU A 197 -0.30 -21.87 5.32
C GLU A 197 -0.81 -20.49 4.90
N TYR A 198 -2.08 -20.38 4.50
CA TYR A 198 -2.73 -19.10 4.21
C TYR A 198 -2.72 -18.17 5.41
N VAL A 199 -3.09 -18.68 6.60
CA VAL A 199 -3.09 -17.88 7.83
C VAL A 199 -1.69 -17.32 8.10
N ARG A 200 -0.65 -18.16 8.01
CA ARG A 200 0.74 -17.75 8.18
C ARG A 200 1.17 -16.69 7.17
N GLU A 201 0.83 -16.87 5.89
CA GLU A 201 1.16 -15.89 4.84
C GLU A 201 0.45 -14.56 5.05
N ALA A 202 -0.84 -14.58 5.43
CA ALA A 202 -1.60 -13.38 5.74
C ALA A 202 -1.04 -12.64 6.96
N GLU A 203 -0.65 -13.36 8.01
CA GLU A 203 -0.02 -12.78 9.20
C GLU A 203 1.33 -12.14 8.87
N LEU A 204 2.15 -12.79 8.04
CA LEU A 204 3.43 -12.24 7.59
C LEU A 204 3.24 -10.99 6.75
N TYR A 205 2.27 -10.99 5.83
CA TYR A 205 1.94 -9.81 5.03
C TYR A 205 1.51 -8.64 5.92
N LEU A 206 0.58 -8.88 6.86
CA LEU A 206 0.09 -7.89 7.80
C LEU A 206 1.19 -7.35 8.73
N GLN A 207 2.12 -8.21 9.15
CA GLN A 207 3.31 -7.80 9.90
C GLN A 207 4.22 -6.90 9.05
N GLN A 208 4.43 -7.22 7.77
CA GLN A 208 5.25 -6.41 6.87
C GLN A 208 4.67 -5.01 6.64
N VAL A 209 3.35 -4.88 6.57
CA VAL A 209 2.71 -3.56 6.44
C VAL A 209 2.42 -2.90 7.80
N SER A 210 2.73 -3.58 8.91
CA SER A 210 2.46 -3.13 10.29
C SER A 210 1.00 -2.77 10.55
N MET A 211 0.07 -3.61 10.07
CA MET A 211 -1.37 -3.43 10.24
C MET A 211 -2.02 -4.70 10.78
N THR A 212 -3.08 -4.54 11.55
CA THR A 212 -4.01 -5.62 11.88
C THR A 212 -4.97 -5.90 10.70
N PRO A 213 -5.66 -7.06 10.68
CA PRO A 213 -6.66 -7.33 9.64
C PRO A 213 -7.76 -6.27 9.57
N ASN A 214 -8.17 -5.71 10.72
CA ASN A 214 -9.21 -4.69 10.76
C ASN A 214 -8.69 -3.36 10.19
N GLU A 215 -7.49 -2.93 10.58
CA GLU A 215 -6.88 -1.70 10.06
C GLU A 215 -6.66 -1.75 8.54
N PHE A 216 -6.32 -2.93 8.01
CA PHE A 216 -6.20 -3.17 6.57
C PHE A 216 -7.55 -3.08 5.85
N ARG A 217 -8.62 -3.64 6.42
CA ARG A 217 -9.98 -3.50 5.87
C ARG A 217 -10.48 -2.07 5.89
N ASP A 218 -10.21 -1.35 6.99
CA ASP A 218 -10.58 0.06 7.07
C ASP A 218 -9.81 0.88 6.03
N LEU A 219 -8.55 0.50 5.76
CA LEU A 219 -7.75 1.13 4.71
C LEU A 219 -8.33 0.88 3.30
N LEU A 220 -8.79 -0.34 3.02
CA LEU A 220 -9.49 -0.66 1.76
C LEU A 220 -10.76 0.18 1.59
N LYS A 221 -11.58 0.28 2.64
CA LYS A 221 -12.80 1.12 2.62
C LYS A 221 -12.47 2.58 2.37
N GLU A 222 -11.43 3.12 3.02
CA GLU A 222 -10.95 4.47 2.75
C GLU A 222 -10.50 4.65 1.30
N ALA A 223 -9.79 3.67 0.74
CA ALA A 223 -9.38 3.67 -0.66
C ALA A 223 -10.59 3.67 -1.62
N HIS A 224 -11.58 2.82 -1.38
CA HIS A 224 -12.82 2.78 -2.17
C HIS A 224 -13.60 4.11 -2.07
N ASN A 225 -13.66 4.73 -0.89
CA ASN A 225 -14.28 6.04 -0.72
C ASN A 225 -13.56 7.12 -1.55
N LEU A 226 -12.22 7.09 -1.62
CA LEU A 226 -11.47 7.97 -2.51
C LEU A 226 -11.81 7.69 -3.98
N MET A 227 -11.95 6.43 -4.38
CA MET A 227 -12.36 6.07 -5.75
C MET A 227 -13.77 6.55 -6.10
N ARG A 228 -14.72 6.46 -5.17
CA ARG A 228 -16.08 7.02 -5.33
C ARG A 228 -16.02 8.53 -5.52
N ALA A 229 -15.28 9.22 -4.66
CA ALA A 229 -15.11 10.67 -4.77
C ALA A 229 -14.45 11.08 -6.10
N ASP A 230 -13.50 10.29 -6.62
CA ASP A 230 -12.93 10.50 -7.95
C ASP A 230 -14.01 10.39 -9.05
N ALA A 231 -14.82 9.33 -9.02
CA ALA A 231 -15.91 9.13 -9.98
C ALA A 231 -16.94 10.27 -9.93
N GLU A 232 -17.32 10.73 -8.74
CA GLU A 232 -18.22 11.88 -8.56
C GLU A 232 -17.64 13.17 -9.17
N ARG A 233 -16.35 13.42 -8.97
CA ARG A 233 -15.69 14.59 -9.58
C ARG A 233 -15.65 14.48 -11.10
N GLU A 234 -15.38 13.29 -11.65
CA GLU A 234 -15.46 13.06 -13.10
C GLU A 234 -16.86 13.38 -13.64
N ALA A 235 -17.92 12.98 -12.93
CA ALA A 235 -19.30 13.26 -13.31
C ALA A 235 -19.63 14.76 -13.35
N LEU A 236 -19.09 15.55 -12.41
CA LEU A 236 -19.29 17.01 -12.36
C LEU A 236 -18.52 17.79 -13.45
N THR A 237 -17.49 17.17 -14.04
CA THR A 237 -16.67 17.81 -15.09
C THR A 237 -17.16 17.51 -16.52
N ARG A 238 -18.23 16.73 -16.69
CA ARG A 238 -18.87 16.41 -17.97
C ARG A 238 -20.12 17.27 -18.19
#